data_AF-A0A925Q7M4-F1
#
_entry.id   AF-A0A925Q7M4-F1
#
_cell.length_a   1.000
_cell.length_b   1.000
_cell.length_c   1.000
_cell.angle_alpha   90.00
_cell.angle_beta   90.00
_cell.angle_gamma   90.00
#
_symmetry.space_group_name_H-M   'P 1'
#
loop_
_entity.id
_entity.type
_entity.pdbx_description
1 polymer ?
#
loop_
_entity_poly.entity_id
_entity_poly.type
_entity_poly.pdbx_seq_one_letter_code
_entity_poly.pdbx_strand_id
1 'polypeptide(L)'
;MNATGEKVFDQMRRRAGVGMPVYFGASVGALALVPLVLSGYGFSWLETFLGMALLAICMYPSARYFARAETGLPTMPVFCLAYALQFAFPVFIQENTFLLMGGEIRFLDERDVVIALLLAIAGICSLQLGYYWFQRSSYRKVVPVAHLPLKKSKALAYCVLVGIFLPLLFTFQGIIPEEFQQPLAAILRVLQNQVLVVIAILGWLYYGRKESRIYGVWLYGLLLVAAMRGISSGSLEEAVVPVGVFFVVKWLYTGRVPIAPILATAALVVFLSPVKSDYRQRAWLGEDPDLAEQSSLTRGRLWIEQATEYWADTLAGNRNLAEATSSAASRADFIHQVAYIYSMTPSVVPYQYGKTYSFFLVSFIPRIVWPDKPTSGSANSFYAVTYGVTSEEGAKTTTFGVSILGEAFMNFGWAGVVLIMLLQGILIGAMQHSFGGKVSGPGGQAVFLCFFVYFLNGIGSSAEIMFGGILQNLILGYLLLLWARQKPSKSTVTRTRTLSPAA
;
A
#
# COMPACT_ATOMS: atom_id res chain seq x y z
N MET A 1 10.36 -32.95 -2.28
CA MET A 1 9.67 -32.12 -3.30
C MET A 1 8.43 -32.88 -3.76
N ASN A 2 7.22 -32.33 -3.61
CA ASN A 2 5.99 -33.02 -3.99
C ASN A 2 5.59 -32.66 -5.43
N ALA A 3 5.35 -33.67 -6.26
CA ALA A 3 4.98 -33.61 -7.67
C ALA A 3 3.72 -32.76 -7.98
N THR A 4 2.89 -32.47 -6.98
CA THR A 4 1.73 -31.56 -7.08
C THR A 4 2.14 -30.09 -7.20
N GLY A 5 3.29 -29.70 -6.64
CA GLY A 5 3.82 -28.34 -6.75
C GLY A 5 4.49 -28.03 -8.09
N GLU A 6 4.81 -29.03 -8.91
CA GLU A 6 5.38 -28.82 -10.24
C GLU A 6 4.26 -28.62 -11.28
N LYS A 7 3.23 -29.48 -11.26
CA LYS A 7 2.10 -29.42 -12.19
C LYS A 7 1.27 -28.13 -12.10
N VAL A 8 1.09 -27.56 -10.90
CA VAL A 8 0.37 -26.28 -10.72
C VAL A 8 1.16 -25.10 -11.32
N PHE A 9 2.49 -25.13 -11.22
CA PHE A 9 3.35 -24.05 -11.71
C PHE A 9 3.64 -24.15 -13.21
N ASP A 10 3.64 -25.35 -13.79
CA ASP A 10 3.69 -25.52 -15.25
C ASP A 10 2.40 -25.04 -15.94
N GLN A 11 1.25 -25.17 -15.25
CA GLN A 11 0.01 -24.48 -15.64
C GLN A 11 0.09 -22.95 -15.49
N MET A 12 0.84 -22.41 -14.52
CA MET A 12 1.07 -20.97 -14.39
C MET A 12 1.89 -20.40 -15.55
N ARG A 13 2.93 -21.12 -16.01
CA ARG A 13 3.70 -20.78 -17.23
C ARG A 13 2.80 -20.65 -18.47
N ARG A 14 1.87 -21.59 -18.67
CA ARG A 14 0.91 -21.55 -19.80
C ARG A 14 -0.13 -20.41 -19.68
N ARG A 15 -0.44 -19.92 -18.47
CA ARG A 15 -1.45 -18.87 -18.22
C ARG A 15 -0.89 -17.44 -18.19
N ALA A 16 0.41 -17.27 -17.94
CA ALA A 16 1.10 -15.99 -18.12
C ALA A 16 0.96 -15.44 -19.55
N GLY A 17 0.88 -16.34 -20.55
CA GLY A 17 0.65 -15.99 -21.96
C GLY A 17 -0.69 -15.30 -22.27
N VAL A 18 -1.70 -15.40 -21.39
CA VAL A 18 -3.01 -14.72 -21.59
C VAL A 18 -3.06 -13.35 -20.89
N GLY A 19 -2.30 -13.16 -19.80
CA GLY A 19 -2.22 -11.86 -19.11
C GLY A 19 -1.33 -10.86 -19.83
N MET A 20 -0.30 -11.34 -20.53
CA MET A 20 0.64 -10.53 -21.29
C MET A 20 0.00 -9.67 -22.40
N PRO A 21 -0.88 -10.19 -23.29
CA PRO A 21 -1.51 -9.37 -24.33
C PRO A 21 -2.47 -8.33 -23.76
N VAL A 22 -3.22 -8.64 -22.69
CA VAL A 22 -4.11 -7.66 -22.03
C VAL A 22 -3.31 -6.56 -21.36
N TYR A 23 -2.25 -6.91 -20.63
CA TYR A 23 -1.37 -5.93 -19.99
C TYR A 23 -0.64 -5.08 -21.05
N PHE A 24 -0.13 -5.70 -22.11
CA PHE A 24 0.55 -4.99 -23.20
C PHE A 24 -0.42 -4.06 -23.93
N GLY A 25 -1.64 -4.51 -24.23
CA GLY A 25 -2.70 -3.68 -24.81
C GLY A 25 -3.10 -2.51 -23.90
N ALA A 26 -3.23 -2.73 -22.59
CA ALA A 26 -3.53 -1.66 -21.63
C ALA A 26 -2.34 -0.69 -21.44
N SER A 27 -1.11 -1.19 -21.48
CA SER A 27 0.11 -0.38 -21.35
C SER A 27 0.32 0.48 -22.58
N VAL A 28 0.20 -0.11 -23.77
CA VAL A 28 0.26 0.59 -25.05
C VAL A 28 -0.92 1.54 -25.20
N GLY A 29 -2.12 1.12 -24.77
CA GLY A 29 -3.31 1.97 -24.71
C GLY A 29 -3.09 3.17 -23.82
N ALA A 30 -2.62 3.00 -22.58
CA ALA A 30 -2.29 4.11 -21.69
C ALA A 30 -1.17 5.00 -22.29
N LEU A 31 -0.14 4.41 -22.89
CA LEU A 31 0.96 5.15 -23.51
C LEU A 31 0.59 5.84 -24.84
N ALA A 32 -0.53 5.49 -25.46
CA ALA A 32 -0.98 6.07 -26.73
C ALA A 32 -2.19 7.01 -26.56
N LEU A 33 -3.18 6.62 -25.76
CA LEU A 33 -4.39 7.39 -25.49
C LEU A 33 -4.10 8.61 -24.63
N VAL A 34 -3.20 8.53 -23.65
CA VAL A 34 -2.91 9.67 -22.77
C VAL A 34 -2.36 10.86 -23.57
N PRO A 35 -1.34 10.72 -24.45
CA PRO A 35 -0.91 11.82 -25.31
C PRO A 35 -1.98 12.31 -26.30
N LEU A 36 -2.76 11.39 -26.88
CA LEU A 36 -3.77 11.72 -27.90
C LEU A 36 -4.94 12.52 -27.30
N VAL A 37 -5.45 12.12 -26.14
CA VAL A 37 -6.56 12.78 -25.45
C VAL A 37 -6.15 14.15 -24.90
N LEU A 38 -4.86 14.33 -24.58
CA LEU A 38 -4.37 15.52 -23.86
C LEU A 38 -3.64 16.52 -24.73
N SER A 39 -3.36 16.18 -25.99
CA SER A 39 -2.90 17.14 -27.02
C SER A 39 -3.87 18.32 -27.24
N GLY A 40 -5.09 18.26 -26.70
CA GLY A 40 -6.07 19.35 -26.68
C GLY A 40 -6.01 20.28 -25.45
N TYR A 41 -5.23 19.94 -24.42
CA TYR A 41 -5.03 20.78 -23.23
C TYR A 41 -3.66 21.47 -23.36
N GLY A 42 -3.56 22.76 -23.04
CA GLY A 42 -2.36 23.60 -23.23
C GLY A 42 -1.14 23.25 -22.36
N PHE A 43 -0.92 21.98 -22.04
CA PHE A 43 0.23 21.50 -21.26
C PHE A 43 1.53 21.61 -22.06
N SER A 44 2.64 21.80 -21.33
CA SER A 44 3.95 21.82 -21.96
C SER A 44 4.28 20.46 -22.59
N TRP A 45 4.89 20.50 -23.77
CA TRP A 45 5.37 19.30 -24.45
C TRP A 45 6.38 18.53 -23.57
N LEU A 46 7.15 19.25 -22.75
CA LEU A 46 8.19 18.67 -21.91
C LEU A 46 7.59 17.93 -20.71
N GLU A 47 6.58 18.52 -20.04
CA GLU A 47 5.84 17.88 -18.96
C GLU A 47 5.17 16.60 -19.44
N THR A 48 4.51 16.68 -20.61
CA THR A 48 3.86 15.52 -21.24
C THR A 48 4.89 14.43 -21.55
N PHE A 49 6.01 14.78 -22.18
CA PHE A 49 7.06 13.82 -22.51
C PHE A 49 7.65 13.15 -21.26
N LEU A 50 7.96 13.92 -20.22
CA LEU A 50 8.52 13.40 -18.97
C LEU A 50 7.51 12.57 -18.18
N GLY A 51 6.24 12.96 -18.13
CA GLY A 51 5.15 12.17 -17.54
C GLY A 51 4.99 10.82 -18.25
N MET A 52 5.10 10.81 -19.58
CA MET A 52 5.06 9.59 -20.38
C MET A 52 6.28 8.69 -20.16
N ALA A 53 7.47 9.28 -20.08
CA ALA A 53 8.69 8.56 -19.75
C ALA A 53 8.59 7.93 -18.34
N LEU A 54 8.09 8.68 -17.36
CA LEU A 54 7.87 8.21 -16.00
C LEU A 54 6.87 7.04 -15.96
N LEU A 55 5.76 7.14 -16.70
CA LEU A 55 4.78 6.08 -16.86
C LEU A 55 5.44 4.82 -17.44
N ALA A 56 6.20 4.96 -18.53
CA ALA A 56 6.90 3.84 -19.16
C ALA A 56 7.91 3.16 -18.21
N ILE A 57 8.69 3.94 -17.46
CA ILE A 57 9.64 3.45 -16.44
C ILE A 57 8.89 2.66 -15.35
N CYS A 58 7.73 3.14 -14.90
CA CYS A 58 6.93 2.46 -13.89
C CYS A 58 6.25 1.18 -14.41
N MET A 59 5.98 1.10 -15.71
CA MET A 59 5.38 -0.08 -16.35
C MET A 59 6.42 -1.18 -16.62
N TYR A 60 7.71 -0.84 -16.69
CA TYR A 60 8.78 -1.81 -16.97
C TYR A 60 8.80 -3.03 -16.02
N PRO A 61 8.74 -2.89 -14.68
CA PRO A 61 8.76 -4.05 -13.78
C PRO A 61 7.60 -5.01 -14.01
N SER A 62 6.41 -4.48 -14.29
CA SER A 62 5.22 -5.27 -14.61
C SER A 62 5.36 -6.00 -15.94
N ALA A 63 5.82 -5.32 -16.99
CA ALA A 63 6.11 -5.94 -18.30
C ALA A 63 7.14 -7.07 -18.15
N ARG A 64 8.22 -6.81 -17.40
CA ARG A 64 9.25 -7.80 -17.09
C ARG A 64 8.71 -8.99 -16.31
N TYR A 65 7.86 -8.76 -15.31
CA TYR A 65 7.27 -9.82 -14.48
C TYR A 65 6.47 -10.81 -15.33
N PHE A 66 5.67 -10.32 -16.28
CA PHE A 66 4.96 -11.16 -17.23
C PHE A 66 5.88 -11.83 -18.25
N ALA A 67 6.80 -11.07 -18.87
CA ALA A 67 7.70 -11.59 -19.91
C ALA A 67 8.65 -12.68 -19.39
N ARG A 68 9.13 -12.56 -18.15
CA ARG A 68 10.04 -13.53 -17.53
C ARG A 68 9.33 -14.59 -16.69
N ALA A 69 7.99 -14.53 -16.60
CA ALA A 69 7.19 -15.38 -15.71
C ALA A 69 7.80 -15.47 -14.30
N GLU A 70 8.15 -14.31 -13.73
CA GLU A 70 8.77 -14.26 -12.39
C GLU A 70 7.82 -14.88 -11.35
N THR A 71 8.39 -15.52 -10.33
CA THR A 71 7.60 -16.26 -9.32
C THR A 71 7.74 -15.62 -7.94
N GLY A 72 6.68 -15.68 -7.15
CA GLY A 72 6.58 -15.00 -5.86
C GLY A 72 5.66 -13.79 -5.96
N LEU A 73 5.71 -12.93 -4.95
CA LEU A 73 4.86 -11.73 -4.92
C LEU A 73 5.27 -10.71 -5.98
N PRO A 74 4.33 -10.09 -6.72
CA PRO A 74 4.62 -9.07 -7.73
C PRO A 74 4.90 -7.70 -7.09
N THR A 75 5.86 -7.65 -6.17
CA THR A 75 6.16 -6.48 -5.31
C THR A 75 6.52 -5.25 -6.13
N MET A 76 7.57 -5.31 -6.96
CA MET A 76 7.96 -4.17 -7.79
C MET A 76 6.89 -3.78 -8.83
N PRO A 77 6.24 -4.73 -9.54
CA PRO A 77 5.08 -4.40 -10.37
C PRO A 77 4.01 -3.57 -9.66
N VAL A 78 3.51 -4.04 -8.50
CA VAL A 78 2.45 -3.32 -7.77
C VAL A 78 2.96 -1.97 -7.24
N PHE A 79 4.19 -1.93 -6.73
CA PHE A 79 4.77 -0.73 -6.16
C PHE A 79 5.00 0.36 -7.22
N CYS A 80 5.61 0.01 -8.37
CA CYS A 80 5.80 0.97 -9.46
C CYS A 80 4.48 1.39 -10.12
N LEU A 81 3.46 0.52 -10.17
CA LEU A 81 2.11 0.94 -10.61
C LEU A 81 1.49 1.96 -9.66
N ALA A 82 1.72 1.86 -8.35
CA ALA A 82 1.28 2.86 -7.39
C ALA A 82 1.99 4.20 -7.60
N TYR A 83 3.31 4.20 -7.85
CA TYR A 83 4.03 5.42 -8.23
C TYR A 83 3.55 6.01 -9.56
N ALA A 84 3.26 5.19 -10.57
CA ALA A 84 2.67 5.66 -11.82
C ALA A 84 1.36 6.41 -11.58
N LEU A 85 0.47 5.83 -10.77
CA LEU A 85 -0.81 6.45 -10.43
C LEU A 85 -0.64 7.76 -9.67
N GLN A 86 0.40 7.88 -8.83
CA GLN A 86 0.57 9.01 -7.92
C GLN A 86 1.49 10.13 -8.42
N PHE A 87 2.41 9.82 -9.35
CA PHE A 87 3.42 10.77 -9.84
C PHE A 87 3.36 11.02 -11.35
N ALA A 88 2.86 10.06 -12.15
CA ALA A 88 2.77 10.23 -13.59
C ALA A 88 1.34 10.63 -14.02
N PHE A 89 0.33 9.94 -13.50
CA PHE A 89 -1.06 10.17 -13.89
C PHE A 89 -1.57 11.59 -13.57
N PRO A 90 -1.24 12.22 -12.42
CA PRO A 90 -1.79 13.54 -12.09
C PRO A 90 -1.42 14.65 -13.08
N VAL A 91 -0.24 14.57 -13.71
CA VAL A 91 0.22 15.50 -14.77
C VAL A 91 -0.79 15.60 -15.92
N PHE A 92 -1.56 14.54 -16.13
CA PHE A 92 -2.46 14.39 -17.26
C PHE A 92 -3.90 14.76 -16.96
N ILE A 93 -4.25 14.90 -15.68
CA ILE A 93 -5.64 15.08 -15.23
C ILE A 93 -5.86 16.33 -14.40
N GLN A 94 -4.79 16.98 -13.94
CA GLN A 94 -4.84 18.17 -13.10
C GLN A 94 -4.01 19.29 -13.70
N GLU A 95 -4.48 20.51 -13.49
CA GLU A 95 -3.69 21.71 -13.75
C GLU A 95 -2.53 21.79 -12.76
N ASN A 96 -1.47 22.53 -13.13
CA ASN A 96 -0.27 22.77 -12.32
C ASN A 96 -0.58 23.61 -11.07
N THR A 97 -1.36 23.06 -10.16
CA THR A 97 -1.89 23.72 -8.97
C THR A 97 -1.69 22.85 -7.75
N PHE A 98 -1.58 23.49 -6.59
CA PHE A 98 -1.48 22.81 -5.32
C PHE A 98 -2.38 23.48 -4.28
N LEU A 99 -3.20 22.67 -3.60
CA LEU A 99 -4.16 23.15 -2.62
C LEU A 99 -3.49 23.34 -1.25
N LEU A 100 -3.60 24.54 -0.70
CA LEU A 100 -3.09 24.94 0.61
C LEU A 100 -4.23 25.07 1.64
N MET A 101 -3.86 25.37 2.88
CA MET A 101 -4.80 25.61 3.96
C MET A 101 -5.83 26.69 3.59
N GLY A 102 -7.08 26.50 3.98
CA GLY A 102 -8.15 27.49 3.74
C GLY A 102 -8.74 27.47 2.33
N GLY A 103 -8.33 26.51 1.49
CA GLY A 103 -8.80 26.41 0.11
C GLY A 103 -8.01 27.30 -0.86
N GLU A 104 -6.89 27.87 -0.43
CA GLU A 104 -6.00 28.65 -1.29
C GLU A 104 -5.37 27.75 -2.36
N ILE A 105 -5.51 28.14 -3.62
CA ILE A 105 -4.93 27.42 -4.75
C ILE A 105 -3.64 28.14 -5.15
N ARG A 106 -2.51 27.43 -5.04
CA ARG A 106 -1.23 27.94 -5.52
C ARG A 106 -0.93 27.39 -6.91
N PHE A 107 -0.76 28.30 -7.87
CA PHE A 107 -0.25 27.95 -9.19
C PHE A 107 1.24 27.66 -9.11
N LEU A 108 1.66 26.57 -9.75
CA LEU A 108 3.05 26.13 -9.82
C LEU A 108 3.63 26.51 -11.17
N ASP A 109 4.88 26.97 -11.15
CA ASP A 109 5.60 27.25 -12.38
C ASP A 109 5.87 25.93 -13.12
N GLU A 110 5.76 25.95 -14.45
CA GLU A 110 6.06 24.81 -15.32
C GLU A 110 7.45 24.21 -15.00
N ARG A 111 8.43 25.09 -14.71
CA ARG A 111 9.78 24.68 -14.34
C ARG A 111 9.81 23.78 -13.10
N ASP A 112 9.00 24.09 -12.09
CA ASP A 112 8.97 23.33 -10.84
C ASP A 112 8.37 21.94 -11.05
N VAL A 113 7.33 21.85 -11.89
CA VAL A 113 6.70 20.58 -12.27
C VAL A 113 7.64 19.72 -13.11
N VAL A 114 8.34 20.31 -14.09
CA VAL A 114 9.37 19.62 -14.88
C VAL A 114 10.48 19.07 -13.99
N ILE A 115 10.95 19.84 -13.02
CA ILE A 115 11.99 19.38 -12.09
C ILE A 115 11.47 18.29 -11.16
N ALA A 116 10.23 18.40 -10.67
CA ALA A 116 9.58 17.35 -9.90
C ALA A 116 9.48 16.03 -10.70
N LEU A 117 9.18 16.10 -12.00
CA LEU A 117 9.15 14.94 -12.87
C LEU A 117 10.53 14.31 -13.04
N LEU A 118 11.58 15.12 -13.22
CA LEU A 118 12.95 14.62 -13.27
C LEU A 118 13.39 13.99 -11.94
N LEU A 119 13.00 14.58 -10.80
CA LEU A 119 13.22 14.00 -9.47
C LEU A 119 12.49 12.65 -9.33
N ALA A 120 11.24 12.57 -9.76
CA ALA A 120 10.45 11.34 -9.78
C ALA A 120 11.09 10.25 -10.63
N ILE A 121 11.52 10.58 -11.85
CA ILE A 121 12.25 9.68 -12.74
C ILE A 121 13.54 9.18 -12.08
N ALA A 122 14.36 10.09 -11.55
CA ALA A 122 15.62 9.74 -10.89
C ALA A 122 15.38 8.84 -9.66
N GLY A 123 14.39 9.18 -8.82
CA GLY A 123 14.01 8.42 -7.64
C GLY A 123 13.54 7.01 -7.99
N ILE A 124 12.60 6.87 -8.92
CA ILE A 124 12.06 5.57 -9.32
C ILE A 124 13.11 4.71 -10.03
N CYS A 125 13.96 5.29 -10.88
CA CYS A 125 15.09 4.59 -11.46
C CYS A 125 16.06 4.08 -10.37
N SER A 126 16.35 4.90 -9.36
CA SER A 126 17.20 4.51 -8.22
C SER A 126 16.56 3.40 -7.39
N LEU A 127 15.25 3.47 -7.13
CA LEU A 127 14.48 2.43 -6.46
C LEU A 127 14.54 1.09 -7.21
N GLN A 128 14.29 1.12 -8.52
CA GLN A 128 14.37 -0.07 -9.36
C GLN A 128 15.79 -0.64 -9.40
N LEU A 129 16.80 0.22 -9.52
CA LEU A 129 18.21 -0.16 -9.50
C LEU A 129 18.55 -0.88 -8.19
N GLY A 130 18.18 -0.30 -7.04
CA GLY A 130 18.44 -0.88 -5.73
C GLY A 130 17.79 -2.25 -5.54
N TYR A 131 16.54 -2.38 -5.96
CA TYR A 131 15.82 -3.65 -5.92
C TYR A 131 16.50 -4.72 -6.79
N TYR A 132 16.74 -4.44 -8.07
CA TYR A 132 17.29 -5.44 -8.99
C TYR A 132 18.76 -5.74 -8.72
N TRP A 133 19.53 -4.76 -8.22
CA TRP A 133 20.88 -4.96 -7.72
C TRP A 133 20.86 -5.96 -6.56
N PHE A 134 20.01 -5.74 -5.54
CA PHE A 134 19.92 -6.65 -4.40
C PHE A 134 19.57 -8.08 -4.86
N GLN A 135 18.59 -8.24 -5.74
CA GLN A 135 18.16 -9.56 -6.23
C GLN A 135 19.25 -10.35 -6.98
N ARG A 136 20.22 -9.64 -7.56
CA ARG A 136 21.38 -10.24 -8.27
C ARG A 136 22.64 -10.32 -7.41
N SER A 137 22.72 -9.56 -6.33
CA SER A 137 23.90 -9.46 -5.49
C SER A 137 24.16 -10.73 -4.68
N SER A 138 25.42 -10.92 -4.26
CA SER A 138 25.81 -11.99 -3.34
C SER A 138 25.21 -11.84 -1.95
N TYR A 139 24.75 -10.63 -1.55
CA TYR A 139 24.13 -10.37 -0.26
C TYR A 139 22.86 -11.18 -0.03
N ARG A 140 22.21 -11.63 -1.12
CA ARG A 140 21.10 -12.59 -1.07
C ARG A 140 21.45 -13.87 -0.30
N LYS A 141 22.73 -14.29 -0.28
CA LYS A 141 23.17 -15.47 0.47
C LYS A 141 23.26 -15.23 1.98
N VAL A 142 23.42 -13.97 2.39
CA VAL A 142 23.57 -13.57 3.80
C VAL A 142 22.21 -13.29 4.43
N VAL A 143 21.28 -12.71 3.66
CA VAL A 143 19.94 -12.39 4.15
C VAL A 143 19.11 -13.66 4.37
N PRO A 144 18.58 -13.90 5.58
CA PRO A 144 17.86 -15.13 5.88
C PRO A 144 16.51 -15.20 5.15
N VAL A 145 16.13 -16.42 4.75
CA VAL A 145 14.82 -16.71 4.14
C VAL A 145 13.86 -17.25 5.19
N ALA A 146 12.72 -16.59 5.35
CA ALA A 146 11.66 -16.99 6.26
C ALA A 146 10.88 -18.20 5.70
N HIS A 147 11.43 -19.40 5.87
CA HIS A 147 10.80 -20.63 5.39
C HIS A 147 9.59 -21.04 6.26
N LEU A 148 8.39 -20.68 5.79
CA LEU A 148 7.10 -20.94 6.43
C LEU A 148 6.13 -21.71 5.52
N PRO A 149 6.40 -22.99 5.21
CA PRO A 149 5.39 -23.86 4.64
C PRO A 149 4.29 -24.12 5.69
N LEU A 150 3.04 -23.87 5.34
CA LEU A 150 1.92 -24.01 6.28
C LEU A 150 1.29 -25.42 6.21
N LYS A 151 1.02 -26.02 7.38
CA LYS A 151 0.19 -27.23 7.47
C LYS A 151 -1.28 -26.83 7.44
N LYS A 152 -2.06 -27.39 6.50
CA LYS A 152 -3.47 -27.05 6.27
C LYS A 152 -4.31 -26.99 7.56
N SER A 153 -4.28 -28.02 8.39
CA SER A 153 -5.11 -28.09 9.61
C SER A 153 -4.82 -26.95 10.58
N LYS A 154 -3.54 -26.57 10.73
CA LYS A 154 -3.13 -25.48 11.61
C LYS A 154 -3.36 -24.11 10.98
N ALA A 155 -3.22 -23.99 9.66
CA ALA A 155 -3.57 -22.77 8.94
C ALA A 155 -5.06 -22.46 9.06
N LEU A 156 -5.93 -23.48 8.99
CA LEU A 156 -7.36 -23.32 9.22
C LEU A 156 -7.66 -22.93 10.67
N ALA A 157 -7.00 -23.55 11.65
CA ALA A 157 -7.13 -23.15 13.05
C ALA A 157 -6.70 -21.70 13.26
N TYR A 158 -5.63 -21.25 12.61
CA TYR A 158 -5.21 -19.84 12.61
C TYR A 158 -6.28 -18.92 12.01
N CYS A 159 -6.86 -19.28 10.86
CA CYS A 159 -7.94 -18.50 10.24
C CYS A 159 -9.17 -18.38 11.15
N VAL A 160 -9.51 -19.42 11.91
CA VAL A 160 -10.64 -19.37 12.87
C VAL A 160 -10.29 -18.48 14.06
N LEU A 161 -9.13 -18.68 14.69
CA LEU A 161 -8.70 -17.89 15.86
C LEU A 161 -8.55 -16.41 15.52
N VAL A 162 -7.91 -16.09 14.40
CA VAL A 162 -7.61 -14.70 14.03
C VAL A 162 -8.71 -14.07 13.20
N GLY A 163 -9.39 -14.82 12.34
CA GLY A 163 -10.44 -14.27 11.48
C GLY A 163 -11.79 -14.09 12.17
N ILE A 164 -12.06 -14.84 13.24
CA ILE A 164 -13.35 -14.82 13.96
C ILE A 164 -13.16 -14.32 15.39
N PHE A 165 -12.35 -15.00 16.20
CA PHE A 165 -12.26 -14.68 17.63
C PHE A 165 -11.58 -13.35 17.91
N LEU A 166 -10.55 -13.00 17.13
CA LEU A 166 -9.80 -11.78 17.36
C LEU A 166 -10.66 -10.51 17.10
N PRO A 167 -11.41 -10.38 15.98
CA PRO A 167 -12.38 -9.28 15.82
C PRO A 167 -13.44 -9.22 16.93
N LEU A 168 -13.92 -10.36 17.44
CA LEU A 168 -14.86 -10.39 18.55
C LEU A 168 -14.25 -9.84 19.84
N LEU A 169 -13.00 -10.18 20.13
CA LEU A 169 -12.26 -9.62 21.28
C LEU A 169 -12.13 -8.10 21.17
N PHE A 170 -11.97 -7.57 19.96
CA PHE A 170 -11.92 -6.13 19.72
C PHE A 170 -13.24 -5.41 20.02
N THR A 171 -14.39 -6.07 19.89
CA THR A 171 -15.70 -5.51 20.29
C THR A 171 -15.77 -5.28 21.81
N PHE A 172 -15.05 -6.07 22.61
CA PHE A 172 -15.03 -5.96 24.07
C PHE A 172 -13.93 -5.04 24.62
N GLN A 173 -13.20 -4.31 23.75
CA GLN A 173 -12.14 -3.40 24.20
C GLN A 173 -12.62 -2.28 25.13
N GLY A 174 -13.90 -1.88 25.02
CA GLY A 174 -14.49 -0.88 25.92
C GLY A 174 -14.53 -1.30 27.40
N ILE A 175 -14.24 -2.57 27.70
CA ILE A 175 -14.15 -3.11 29.07
C ILE A 175 -12.73 -2.92 29.66
N ILE A 176 -11.72 -2.68 28.81
CA ILE A 176 -10.33 -2.50 29.27
C ILE A 176 -10.19 -1.10 29.88
N PRO A 177 -9.72 -0.97 31.14
CA PRO A 177 -9.52 0.34 31.76
C PRO A 177 -8.58 1.22 30.92
N GLU A 178 -8.88 2.52 30.82
CA GLU A 178 -8.16 3.49 29.97
C GLU A 178 -6.64 3.49 30.22
N GLU A 179 -6.25 3.27 31.47
CA GLU A 179 -4.85 3.16 31.93
C GLU A 179 -4.03 2.10 31.16
N PHE A 180 -4.68 1.02 30.73
CA PHE A 180 -4.04 -0.08 29.99
C PHE A 180 -4.20 0.04 28.47
N GLN A 181 -5.10 0.91 27.98
CA GLN A 181 -5.38 1.03 26.55
C GLN A 181 -4.17 1.57 25.77
N GLN A 182 -3.51 2.61 26.27
CA GLN A 182 -2.36 3.25 25.61
C GLN A 182 -1.14 2.30 25.45
N PRO A 183 -0.70 1.55 26.49
CA PRO A 183 0.38 0.57 26.35
C PRO A 183 0.03 -0.61 25.43
N LEU A 184 -1.23 -1.06 25.44
CA LEU A 184 -1.69 -2.20 24.63
C LEU A 184 -2.02 -1.80 23.19
N ALA A 185 -2.27 -0.52 22.90
CA ALA A 185 -2.73 -0.05 21.59
C ALA A 185 -1.84 -0.51 20.43
N ALA A 186 -0.51 -0.49 20.62
CA ALA A 186 0.43 -0.96 19.59
C ALA A 186 0.28 -2.46 19.31
N ILE A 187 0.16 -3.30 20.36
CA ILE A 187 -0.04 -4.75 20.23
C ILE A 187 -1.39 -5.04 19.59
N LEU A 188 -2.43 -4.35 20.04
CA LEU A 188 -3.79 -4.44 19.53
C LEU A 188 -3.84 -4.11 18.04
N ARG A 189 -3.17 -3.04 17.59
CA ARG A 189 -3.06 -2.69 16.17
C ARG A 189 -2.38 -3.79 15.35
N VAL A 190 -1.26 -4.34 15.84
CA VAL A 190 -0.56 -5.44 15.13
C VAL A 190 -1.42 -6.71 15.07
N LEU A 191 -2.21 -6.98 16.11
CA LEU A 191 -3.17 -8.08 16.12
C LEU A 191 -4.30 -7.85 15.11
N GLN A 192 -4.89 -6.65 15.05
CA GLN A 192 -5.90 -6.32 14.04
C GLN A 192 -5.38 -6.56 12.62
N ASN A 193 -4.13 -6.24 12.35
CA ASN A 193 -3.49 -6.45 11.06
C ASN A 193 -3.37 -7.92 10.65
N GLN A 194 -3.47 -8.87 11.60
CA GLN A 194 -3.43 -10.29 11.30
C GLN A 194 -4.65 -10.76 10.49
N VAL A 195 -5.74 -9.98 10.43
CA VAL A 195 -6.86 -10.25 9.51
C VAL A 195 -6.37 -10.25 8.05
N LEU A 196 -5.41 -9.40 7.68
CA LEU A 196 -4.81 -9.38 6.34
C LEU A 196 -4.03 -10.66 6.05
N VAL A 197 -3.35 -11.23 7.06
CA VAL A 197 -2.67 -12.53 6.96
C VAL A 197 -3.69 -13.65 6.72
N VAL A 198 -4.84 -13.61 7.40
CA VAL A 198 -5.94 -14.57 7.19
C VAL A 198 -6.47 -14.50 5.76
N ILE A 199 -6.70 -13.30 5.22
CA ILE A 199 -7.11 -13.10 3.82
C ILE A 199 -6.10 -13.75 2.86
N ALA A 200 -4.80 -13.54 3.09
CA ALA A 200 -3.76 -14.14 2.26
C ALA A 200 -3.72 -15.68 2.35
N ILE A 201 -3.87 -16.25 3.55
CA ILE A 201 -3.93 -17.71 3.75
C ILE A 201 -5.18 -18.32 3.11
N LEU A 202 -6.35 -17.70 3.28
CA LEU A 202 -7.60 -18.17 2.65
C LEU A 202 -7.52 -18.09 1.13
N GLY A 203 -6.95 -17.01 0.58
CA GLY A 203 -6.71 -16.90 -0.86
C GLY A 203 -5.71 -17.94 -1.38
N TRP A 204 -4.70 -18.32 -0.60
CA TRP A 204 -3.82 -19.45 -0.93
C TRP A 204 -4.59 -20.79 -0.97
N LEU A 205 -5.43 -21.06 0.02
CA LEU A 205 -6.24 -22.28 0.07
C LEU A 205 -7.25 -22.35 -1.09
N TYR A 206 -7.89 -21.23 -1.41
CA TYR A 206 -8.91 -21.15 -2.46
C TYR A 206 -8.31 -21.11 -3.87
N TYR A 207 -7.44 -20.14 -4.19
CA TYR A 207 -6.89 -19.98 -5.53
C TYR A 207 -5.64 -20.84 -5.78
N GLY A 208 -4.77 -20.97 -4.78
CA GLY A 208 -3.49 -21.67 -4.91
C GLY A 208 -3.65 -23.18 -4.92
N ARG A 209 -4.43 -23.74 -3.99
CA ARG A 209 -4.67 -25.19 -3.92
C ARG A 209 -5.97 -25.68 -4.57
N LYS A 210 -6.93 -24.79 -4.83
CA LYS A 210 -8.26 -25.12 -5.41
C LYS A 210 -8.99 -26.25 -4.68
N GLU A 211 -8.89 -26.29 -3.36
CA GLU A 211 -9.40 -27.43 -2.58
C GLU A 211 -10.93 -27.45 -2.46
N SER A 212 -11.55 -26.33 -2.03
CA SER A 212 -13.00 -26.27 -1.79
C SER A 212 -13.56 -24.86 -1.96
N ARG A 213 -14.82 -24.77 -2.40
CA ARG A 213 -15.58 -23.51 -2.54
C ARG A 213 -15.86 -22.84 -1.19
N ILE A 214 -15.87 -23.60 -0.09
CA ILE A 214 -16.14 -23.05 1.25
C ILE A 214 -15.09 -22.01 1.67
N TYR A 215 -13.83 -22.19 1.27
CA TYR A 215 -12.77 -21.22 1.54
C TYR A 215 -12.99 -19.91 0.78
N GLY A 216 -13.61 -19.99 -0.41
CA GLY A 216 -14.06 -18.81 -1.15
C GLY A 216 -15.17 -18.07 -0.39
N VAL A 217 -16.19 -18.78 0.10
CA VAL A 217 -17.27 -18.19 0.91
C VAL A 217 -16.71 -17.48 2.14
N TRP A 218 -15.77 -18.11 2.86
CA TRP A 218 -15.10 -17.50 4.02
C TRP A 218 -14.28 -16.27 3.64
N LEU A 219 -13.51 -16.34 2.55
CA LEU A 219 -12.70 -15.23 2.08
C LEU A 219 -13.55 -14.01 1.72
N TYR A 220 -14.60 -14.20 0.91
CA TYR A 220 -15.48 -13.10 0.50
C TYR A 220 -16.35 -12.60 1.66
N GLY A 221 -16.79 -13.48 2.57
CA GLY A 221 -17.49 -13.09 3.78
C GLY A 221 -16.62 -12.22 4.69
N LEU A 222 -15.36 -12.60 4.91
CA LEU A 222 -14.41 -11.81 5.69
C LEU A 222 -14.11 -10.46 5.03
N LEU A 223 -13.98 -10.42 3.71
CA LEU A 223 -13.79 -9.17 2.97
C LEU A 223 -15.00 -8.24 3.10
N LEU A 224 -16.22 -8.78 3.04
CA LEU A 224 -17.45 -8.02 3.23
C LEU A 224 -17.51 -7.43 4.64
N VAL A 225 -17.23 -8.24 5.67
CA VAL A 225 -17.21 -7.77 7.07
C VAL A 225 -16.14 -6.69 7.28
N ALA A 226 -14.94 -6.89 6.73
CA ALA A 226 -13.86 -5.91 6.85
C ALA A 226 -14.19 -4.59 6.13
N ALA A 227 -14.77 -4.65 4.93
CA ALA A 227 -15.23 -3.48 4.19
C ALA A 227 -16.33 -2.73 4.93
N MET A 228 -17.34 -3.44 5.46
CA MET A 228 -18.42 -2.85 6.26
C MET A 228 -17.89 -2.18 7.52
N ARG A 229 -16.91 -2.78 8.20
CA ARG A 229 -16.27 -2.19 9.38
C ARG A 229 -15.53 -0.90 9.02
N GLY A 230 -14.78 -0.87 7.92
CA GLY A 230 -14.08 0.34 7.47
C GLY A 230 -15.02 1.46 7.03
N ILE A 231 -16.14 1.13 6.38
CA ILE A 231 -17.18 2.10 6.04
C ILE A 231 -17.80 2.66 7.33
N SER A 232 -18.12 1.79 8.29
CA SER A 232 -18.69 2.21 9.59
C SER A 232 -17.74 3.05 10.44
N SER A 233 -16.42 2.93 10.27
CA SER A 233 -15.44 3.78 10.96
C SER A 233 -15.22 5.13 10.26
N GLY A 234 -15.90 5.38 9.13
CA GLY A 234 -15.66 6.56 8.30
C GLY A 234 -14.28 6.54 7.62
N SER A 235 -13.58 5.41 7.61
CA SER A 235 -12.23 5.26 7.08
C SER A 235 -12.23 4.42 5.80
N LEU A 236 -12.22 5.11 4.64
CA LEU A 236 -12.05 4.45 3.35
C LEU A 236 -10.77 3.59 3.29
N GLU A 237 -9.71 3.98 3.99
CA GLU A 237 -8.47 3.21 4.05
C GLU A 237 -8.71 1.83 4.68
N GLU A 238 -9.41 1.77 5.81
CA GLU A 238 -9.73 0.51 6.51
C GLU A 238 -10.62 -0.40 5.66
N ALA A 239 -11.49 0.16 4.81
CA ALA A 239 -12.32 -0.61 3.89
C ALA A 239 -11.55 -1.13 2.67
N VAL A 240 -10.64 -0.33 2.12
CA VAL A 240 -9.94 -0.62 0.86
C VAL A 240 -8.71 -1.51 1.06
N VAL A 241 -7.99 -1.38 2.17
CA VAL A 241 -6.75 -2.15 2.45
C VAL A 241 -6.95 -3.67 2.35
N PRO A 242 -7.97 -4.29 2.99
CA PRO A 242 -8.25 -5.72 2.86
C PRO A 242 -8.54 -6.15 1.41
N VAL A 243 -9.26 -5.32 0.66
CA VAL A 243 -9.61 -5.54 -0.75
C VAL A 243 -8.35 -5.48 -1.63
N GLY A 244 -7.45 -4.52 -1.37
CA GLY A 244 -6.15 -4.41 -2.02
C GLY A 244 -5.28 -5.66 -1.80
N VAL A 245 -5.20 -6.17 -0.56
CA VAL A 245 -4.52 -7.45 -0.26
C VAL A 245 -5.11 -8.57 -1.09
N PHE A 246 -6.45 -8.67 -1.12
CA PHE A 246 -7.14 -9.68 -1.92
C PHE A 246 -6.78 -9.59 -3.42
N PHE A 247 -6.65 -8.40 -3.98
CA PHE A 247 -6.24 -8.24 -5.38
C PHE A 247 -4.83 -8.76 -5.65
N VAL A 248 -3.87 -8.45 -4.77
CA VAL A 248 -2.49 -8.96 -4.89
C VAL A 248 -2.45 -10.48 -4.71
N VAL A 249 -3.22 -11.03 -3.78
CA VAL A 249 -3.35 -12.48 -3.55
C VAL A 249 -3.96 -13.19 -4.77
N LYS A 250 -5.01 -12.61 -5.35
CA LYS A 250 -5.64 -13.13 -6.56
C LYS A 250 -4.66 -13.07 -7.73
N TRP A 251 -3.91 -11.98 -7.90
CA TRP A 251 -2.86 -11.89 -8.93
C TRP A 251 -1.79 -12.96 -8.70
N LEU A 252 -1.24 -13.07 -7.47
CA LEU A 252 -0.21 -14.04 -7.10
C LEU A 252 -0.59 -15.47 -7.49
N TYR A 253 -1.80 -15.93 -7.12
CA TYR A 253 -2.17 -17.33 -7.30
C TYR A 253 -2.87 -17.64 -8.63
N THR A 254 -3.47 -16.65 -9.30
CA THR A 254 -4.14 -16.88 -10.59
C THR A 254 -3.30 -16.46 -11.80
N GLY A 255 -2.25 -15.65 -11.58
CA GLY A 255 -1.44 -15.04 -12.64
C GLY A 255 -2.17 -13.95 -13.44
N ARG A 256 -3.38 -13.55 -13.00
CA ARG A 256 -4.22 -12.57 -13.69
C ARG A 256 -4.53 -11.39 -12.78
N VAL A 257 -4.32 -10.19 -13.30
CA VAL A 257 -4.69 -8.95 -12.61
C VAL A 257 -6.21 -8.85 -12.56
N PRO A 258 -6.82 -8.63 -11.38
CA PRO A 258 -8.28 -8.57 -11.27
C PRO A 258 -8.79 -7.16 -11.61
N ILE A 259 -8.74 -6.76 -12.88
CA ILE A 259 -9.05 -5.40 -13.34
C ILE A 259 -10.50 -4.99 -13.01
N ALA A 260 -11.50 -5.84 -13.32
CA ALA A 260 -12.90 -5.52 -13.08
C ALA A 260 -13.21 -5.13 -11.60
N PRO A 261 -12.82 -5.93 -10.58
CA PRO A 261 -13.05 -5.51 -9.20
C PRO A 261 -12.14 -4.34 -8.76
N ILE A 262 -10.95 -4.16 -9.34
CA ILE A 262 -10.13 -2.94 -9.10
C ILE A 262 -10.90 -1.70 -9.52
N LEU A 263 -11.47 -1.71 -10.74
CA LEU A 263 -12.27 -0.59 -11.25
C LEU A 263 -13.53 -0.37 -10.42
N ALA A 264 -14.21 -1.44 -9.98
CA ALA A 264 -15.37 -1.33 -9.10
C ALA A 264 -15.01 -0.71 -7.73
N THR A 265 -13.89 -1.11 -7.12
CA THR A 265 -13.42 -0.50 -5.86
C THR A 265 -13.00 0.96 -6.07
N ALA A 266 -12.33 1.29 -7.17
CA ALA A 266 -11.98 2.67 -7.49
C ALA A 266 -13.23 3.55 -7.67
N ALA A 267 -14.24 3.05 -8.40
CA ALA A 267 -15.52 3.75 -8.57
C ALA A 267 -16.23 3.97 -7.23
N LEU A 268 -16.23 2.98 -6.33
CA LEU A 268 -16.80 3.13 -4.99
C LEU A 268 -16.05 4.17 -4.14
N VAL A 269 -14.73 4.22 -4.23
CA VAL A 269 -13.90 5.22 -3.54
C VAL A 269 -14.20 6.62 -4.07
N VAL A 270 -14.25 6.80 -5.39
CA VAL A 270 -14.63 8.09 -6.01
C VAL A 270 -16.05 8.48 -5.59
N PHE A 271 -16.98 7.52 -5.52
CA PHE A 271 -18.34 7.77 -5.09
C PHE A 271 -18.41 8.28 -3.63
N LEU A 272 -17.70 7.65 -2.70
CA LEU A 272 -17.78 7.96 -1.26
C LEU A 272 -16.84 9.08 -0.78
N SER A 273 -15.75 9.37 -1.51
CA SER A 273 -14.71 10.30 -1.08
C SER A 273 -15.18 11.75 -0.86
N PRO A 274 -16.04 12.36 -1.71
CA PRO A 274 -16.35 13.78 -1.61
C PRO A 274 -17.02 14.18 -0.30
N VAL A 275 -17.94 13.35 0.19
CA VAL A 275 -18.75 13.62 1.40
C VAL A 275 -18.09 13.13 2.70
N LYS A 276 -16.89 12.53 2.62
CA LYS A 276 -16.22 11.89 3.76
C LYS A 276 -15.94 12.87 4.90
N SER A 277 -15.58 14.12 4.60
CA SER A 277 -15.26 15.13 5.61
C SER A 277 -16.52 15.54 6.39
N ASP A 278 -17.57 15.89 5.66
CA ASP A 278 -18.87 16.32 6.21
C ASP A 278 -19.51 15.19 7.03
N TYR A 279 -19.43 13.96 6.52
CA TYR A 279 -19.86 12.76 7.24
C TYR A 279 -19.15 12.61 8.59
N ARG A 280 -17.82 12.77 8.62
CA ARG A 280 -17.03 12.65 9.85
C ARG A 280 -17.33 13.76 10.84
N GLN A 281 -17.57 14.98 10.36
CA GLN A 281 -17.96 16.09 11.22
C GLN A 281 -19.27 15.79 11.94
N ARG A 282 -20.29 15.34 11.20
CA ARG A 282 -21.60 15.01 11.77
C ARG A 282 -21.56 13.84 12.75
N ALA A 283 -20.87 12.75 12.40
CA ALA A 283 -20.94 11.51 13.17
C ALA A 283 -19.87 11.34 14.27
N TRP A 284 -18.80 12.16 14.30
CA TRP A 284 -17.74 12.05 15.31
C TRP A 284 -17.32 13.35 15.98
N LEU A 285 -17.55 14.53 15.36
CA LEU A 285 -17.10 15.82 15.91
C LEU A 285 -18.21 16.63 16.61
N GLY A 286 -19.34 15.98 16.92
CA GLY A 286 -20.31 16.49 17.90
C GLY A 286 -21.43 17.38 17.37
N GLU A 287 -21.65 17.46 16.05
CA GLU A 287 -22.87 18.11 15.52
C GLU A 287 -24.15 17.30 15.79
N ASP A 288 -24.04 15.97 15.90
CA ASP A 288 -25.15 15.09 16.22
C ASP A 288 -24.71 13.96 17.18
N PRO A 289 -24.85 14.16 18.50
CA PRO A 289 -24.50 13.17 19.51
C PRO A 289 -25.26 11.84 19.35
N ASP A 290 -26.50 11.90 18.86
CA ASP A 290 -27.35 10.73 18.68
C ASP A 290 -26.84 9.85 17.53
N LEU A 291 -26.21 10.43 16.50
CA LEU A 291 -25.57 9.69 15.40
C LEU A 291 -24.30 8.94 15.84
N ALA A 292 -23.56 9.45 16.83
CA ALA A 292 -22.37 8.81 17.35
C ALA A 292 -22.69 7.50 18.10
N GLU A 293 -23.84 7.46 18.78
CA GLU A 293 -24.33 6.29 19.53
C GLU A 293 -25.09 5.27 18.65
N GLN A 294 -25.46 5.64 17.43
CA GLN A 294 -26.23 4.79 16.53
C GLN A 294 -25.44 3.59 15.96
N SER A 295 -26.20 2.57 15.56
CA SER A 295 -25.67 1.33 15.00
C SER A 295 -24.75 1.58 13.81
N SER A 296 -23.71 0.75 13.67
CA SER A 296 -22.75 0.78 12.55
C SER A 296 -23.41 0.75 11.16
N LEU A 297 -24.57 0.09 11.07
CA LEU A 297 -25.33 -0.03 9.83
C LEU A 297 -26.00 1.30 9.45
N THR A 298 -26.56 2.02 10.43
CA THR A 298 -27.20 3.32 10.23
C THR A 298 -26.17 4.35 9.76
N ARG A 299 -25.00 4.37 10.40
CA ARG A 299 -23.88 5.23 10.01
C ARG A 299 -23.38 4.97 8.59
N GLY A 300 -23.29 3.70 8.18
CA GLY A 300 -22.91 3.35 6.81
C GLY A 300 -23.97 3.78 5.77
N ARG A 301 -25.26 3.62 6.10
CA ARG A 301 -26.37 4.06 5.26
C ARG A 301 -26.36 5.57 5.04
N LEU A 302 -26.14 6.35 6.08
CA LEU A 302 -26.08 7.81 6.00
C LEU A 302 -24.95 8.31 5.08
N TRP A 303 -23.78 7.67 5.13
CA TRP A 303 -22.69 8.02 4.21
C TRP A 303 -23.07 7.75 2.75
N ILE A 304 -23.74 6.62 2.48
CA ILE A 304 -24.23 6.29 1.13
C ILE A 304 -25.31 7.28 0.69
N GLU A 305 -26.24 7.67 1.57
CA GLU A 305 -27.29 8.65 1.28
C GLU A 305 -26.67 10.02 0.94
N GLN A 306 -25.74 10.53 1.76
CA GLN A 306 -25.01 11.78 1.49
C GLN A 306 -24.25 11.72 0.16
N ALA A 307 -23.57 10.61 -0.13
CA ALA A 307 -22.87 10.45 -1.41
C ALA A 307 -23.87 10.44 -2.57
N THR A 308 -25.02 9.78 -2.41
CA THR A 308 -26.06 9.72 -3.44
C THR A 308 -26.61 11.13 -3.73
N GLU A 309 -26.91 11.90 -2.70
CA GLU A 309 -27.36 13.30 -2.81
C GLU A 309 -26.29 14.17 -3.50
N TYR A 310 -25.04 14.05 -3.08
CA TYR A 310 -23.91 14.79 -3.67
C TYR A 310 -23.77 14.54 -5.18
N TRP A 311 -23.85 13.28 -5.60
CA TRP A 311 -23.76 12.91 -7.02
C TRP A 311 -25.04 13.25 -7.79
N ALA A 312 -26.22 13.17 -7.18
CA ALA A 312 -27.47 13.62 -7.79
C ALA A 312 -27.43 15.12 -8.10
N ASP A 313 -26.98 15.95 -7.15
CA ASP A 313 -26.78 17.39 -7.35
C ASP A 313 -25.76 17.68 -8.47
N THR A 314 -24.65 16.95 -8.48
CA THR A 314 -23.59 17.10 -9.50
C THR A 314 -24.10 16.74 -10.89
N LEU A 315 -24.85 15.64 -11.01
CA LEU A 315 -25.44 15.20 -12.28
C LEU A 315 -26.60 16.09 -12.75
N ALA A 316 -27.29 16.74 -11.82
CA ALA A 316 -28.31 17.75 -12.11
C ALA A 316 -27.72 19.08 -12.61
N GLY A 317 -26.38 19.23 -12.59
CA GLY A 317 -25.68 20.45 -13.02
C GLY A 317 -25.56 21.51 -11.93
N ASN A 318 -25.93 21.21 -10.68
CA ASN A 318 -25.83 22.14 -9.56
C ASN A 318 -24.41 22.24 -9.00
N ARG A 319 -23.51 21.33 -9.38
CA ARG A 319 -22.08 21.33 -8.99
C ARG A 319 -21.23 21.01 -10.21
N ASN A 320 -20.05 21.63 -10.27
CA ASN A 320 -19.08 21.32 -11.31
C ASN A 320 -18.49 19.92 -11.10
N LEU A 321 -18.55 19.05 -12.12
CA LEU A 321 -18.00 17.69 -12.07
C LEU A 321 -16.48 17.69 -11.81
N ALA A 322 -15.76 18.70 -12.31
CA ALA A 322 -14.33 18.84 -12.08
C ALA A 322 -14.03 19.12 -10.60
N GLU A 323 -14.77 20.03 -9.97
CA GLU A 323 -14.67 20.29 -8.53
C GLU A 323 -15.06 19.06 -7.71
N ALA A 324 -16.10 18.35 -8.13
CA ALA A 324 -16.59 17.17 -7.43
C ALA A 324 -15.61 15.99 -7.39
N THR A 325 -14.79 15.86 -8.43
CA THR A 325 -13.77 14.80 -8.55
C THR A 325 -12.39 15.23 -8.04
N SER A 326 -12.16 16.54 -7.88
CA SER A 326 -10.88 17.12 -7.45
C SER A 326 -10.38 16.57 -6.09
N SER A 327 -11.27 16.28 -5.14
CA SER A 327 -10.90 15.74 -3.82
C SER A 327 -10.29 14.34 -3.90
N ALA A 328 -10.79 13.49 -4.81
CA ALA A 328 -10.21 12.16 -5.02
C ALA A 328 -8.90 12.24 -5.83
N ALA A 329 -8.84 13.14 -6.82
CA ALA A 329 -7.68 13.34 -7.68
C ALA A 329 -6.49 13.93 -6.92
N SER A 330 -6.71 14.99 -6.13
CA SER A 330 -5.69 15.67 -5.31
C SER A 330 -5.02 14.75 -4.28
N ARG A 331 -5.73 13.73 -3.76
CA ARG A 331 -5.13 12.75 -2.84
C ARG A 331 -4.13 11.81 -3.51
N ALA A 332 -4.25 11.61 -4.82
CA ALA A 332 -3.29 10.86 -5.60
C ALA A 332 -2.22 11.77 -6.20
N ASP A 333 -2.21 13.08 -5.91
CA ASP A 333 -1.32 14.03 -6.56
C ASP A 333 -0.04 14.29 -5.76
N PHE A 334 0.94 13.40 -5.92
CA PHE A 334 2.25 13.58 -5.30
C PHE A 334 3.26 14.27 -6.19
N ILE A 335 2.99 14.41 -7.50
CA ILE A 335 3.89 15.15 -8.38
C ILE A 335 3.80 16.65 -8.13
N HIS A 336 2.59 17.23 -8.05
CA HIS A 336 2.43 18.64 -7.72
C HIS A 336 2.83 18.93 -6.27
N GLN A 337 2.67 17.95 -5.36
CA GLN A 337 3.24 18.02 -4.02
C GLN A 337 4.78 18.20 -4.06
N VAL A 338 5.47 17.38 -4.84
CA VAL A 338 6.94 17.47 -4.94
C VAL A 338 7.38 18.75 -5.66
N ALA A 339 6.65 19.19 -6.68
CA ALA A 339 6.90 20.47 -7.34
C ALA A 339 6.76 21.64 -6.36
N TYR A 340 5.73 21.61 -5.52
CA TYR A 340 5.54 22.61 -4.48
C TYR A 340 6.69 22.59 -3.46
N ILE A 341 7.08 21.40 -2.97
CA ILE A 341 8.23 21.25 -2.07
C ILE A 341 9.51 21.81 -2.70
N TYR A 342 9.74 21.54 -3.98
CA TYR A 342 10.88 22.04 -4.74
C TYR A 342 10.88 23.57 -4.82
N SER A 343 9.73 24.19 -5.13
CA SER A 343 9.59 25.65 -5.22
C SER A 343 9.94 26.37 -3.91
N MET A 344 9.72 25.71 -2.78
CA MET A 344 9.93 26.26 -1.44
C MET A 344 11.31 25.91 -0.86
N THR A 345 11.95 24.83 -1.32
CA THR A 345 13.20 24.31 -0.74
C THR A 345 14.36 24.41 -1.74
N PRO A 346 15.50 25.04 -1.39
CA PRO A 346 15.90 25.48 -0.05
C PRO A 346 15.65 26.97 0.26
N SER A 347 15.08 27.73 -0.70
CA SER A 347 15.03 29.20 -0.65
C SER A 347 14.16 29.75 0.48
N VAL A 348 13.01 29.14 0.74
CA VAL A 348 12.06 29.53 1.81
C VAL A 348 12.19 28.61 3.00
N VAL A 349 12.17 27.30 2.75
CA VAL A 349 12.35 26.25 3.75
C VAL A 349 13.75 25.67 3.56
N PRO A 350 14.70 25.88 4.48
CA PRO A 350 16.02 25.29 4.37
C PRO A 350 15.97 23.75 4.35
N TYR A 351 17.00 23.13 3.80
CA TYR A 351 17.14 21.68 3.92
C TYR A 351 17.09 21.22 5.38
N GLN A 352 16.41 20.09 5.61
CA GLN A 352 16.23 19.56 6.96
C GLN A 352 17.39 18.70 7.44
N TYR A 353 18.34 18.35 6.56
CA TYR A 353 19.58 17.64 6.90
C TYR A 353 19.39 16.38 7.77
N GLY A 354 18.29 15.65 7.54
CA GLY A 354 17.97 14.40 8.24
C GLY A 354 17.14 14.57 9.51
N LYS A 355 16.73 15.79 9.90
CA LYS A 355 15.89 16.03 11.08
C LYS A 355 14.59 15.20 11.05
N THR A 356 13.98 15.06 9.87
CA THR A 356 12.72 14.29 9.74
C THR A 356 12.93 12.77 9.85
N TYR A 357 14.17 12.29 9.69
CA TYR A 357 14.54 10.89 9.86
C TYR A 357 15.01 10.53 11.28
N SER A 358 15.17 11.52 12.16
CA SER A 358 15.69 11.33 13.52
C SER A 358 14.87 10.32 14.33
N PHE A 359 13.57 10.22 14.07
CA PHE A 359 12.71 9.27 14.76
C PHE A 359 13.12 7.80 14.54
N PHE A 360 13.78 7.45 13.43
CA PHE A 360 14.27 6.08 13.23
C PHE A 360 15.17 5.59 14.35
N LEU A 361 16.01 6.49 14.88
CA LEU A 361 16.95 6.17 15.95
C LEU A 361 16.21 5.75 17.22
N VAL A 362 15.06 6.36 17.50
CA VAL A 362 14.26 6.06 18.68
C VAL A 362 13.19 5.01 18.40
N SER A 363 12.84 4.74 17.13
CA SER A 363 11.73 3.86 16.72
C SER A 363 11.82 2.44 17.30
N PHE A 364 13.02 1.90 17.48
CA PHE A 364 13.28 0.55 18.02
C PHE A 364 13.01 0.41 19.52
N ILE A 365 12.96 1.52 20.26
CA ILE A 365 12.72 1.50 21.71
C ILE A 365 11.20 1.34 21.95
N PRO A 366 10.76 0.24 22.61
CA PRO A 366 9.36 0.04 22.93
C PRO A 366 8.84 1.10 23.92
N ARG A 367 7.56 1.47 23.82
CA ARG A 367 6.93 2.43 24.75
C ARG A 367 6.93 1.99 26.22
N ILE A 368 7.07 0.69 26.47
CA ILE A 368 7.21 0.17 27.84
C ILE A 368 8.55 0.62 28.47
N VAL A 369 9.61 0.74 27.65
CA VAL A 369 10.95 1.16 28.09
C VAL A 369 11.07 2.68 28.10
N TRP A 370 10.43 3.37 27.14
CA TRP A 370 10.36 4.83 27.08
C TRP A 370 8.92 5.29 26.82
N PRO A 371 8.13 5.50 27.88
CA PRO A 371 6.72 5.90 27.76
C PRO A 371 6.54 7.22 26.99
N ASP A 372 7.33 8.23 27.34
CA ASP A 372 7.27 9.59 26.77
C ASP A 372 8.03 9.74 25.44
N LYS A 373 8.36 8.62 24.79
CA LYS A 373 9.02 8.64 23.47
C LYS A 373 8.16 9.47 22.50
N PRO A 374 8.79 10.33 21.65
CA PRO A 374 8.10 11.06 20.61
C PRO A 374 7.13 10.17 19.82
N THR A 375 6.04 10.76 19.33
CA THR A 375 5.06 10.05 18.49
C THR A 375 5.48 10.07 17.03
N SER A 376 5.06 9.03 16.32
CA SER A 376 5.40 8.89 14.92
C SER A 376 4.65 9.89 14.04
N GLY A 377 5.29 10.34 12.94
CA GLY A 377 4.66 11.24 11.98
C GLY A 377 5.09 12.71 12.12
N SER A 378 6.15 12.97 12.87
CA SER A 378 6.76 14.29 13.02
C SER A 378 7.10 14.95 11.67
N ALA A 379 7.58 14.15 10.71
CA ALA A 379 7.89 14.58 9.34
C ALA A 379 6.64 15.04 8.58
N ASN A 380 5.53 14.31 8.70
CA ASN A 380 4.25 14.70 8.10
C ASN A 380 3.73 16.00 8.70
N SER A 381 3.74 16.12 10.03
CA SER A 381 3.32 17.35 10.72
C SER A 381 4.21 18.54 10.36
N PHE A 382 5.53 18.33 10.31
CA PHE A 382 6.48 19.36 9.88
C PHE A 382 6.17 19.85 8.47
N TYR A 383 6.01 18.92 7.51
CA TYR A 383 5.63 19.26 6.15
C TYR A 383 4.30 20.03 6.12
N ALA A 384 3.27 19.49 6.78
CA ALA A 384 1.93 20.02 6.68
C ALA A 384 1.82 21.46 7.23
N VAL A 385 2.52 21.76 8.32
CA VAL A 385 2.51 23.09 8.95
C VAL A 385 3.47 24.05 8.23
N THR A 386 4.72 23.63 8.00
CA THR A 386 5.77 24.51 7.48
C THR A 386 5.51 24.92 6.03
N TYR A 387 4.87 24.05 5.26
CA TYR A 387 4.49 24.31 3.87
C TYR A 387 3.05 24.83 3.75
N GLY A 388 2.38 25.21 4.85
CA GLY A 388 1.07 25.85 4.80
C GLY A 388 -0.07 24.98 4.27
N VAL A 389 0.06 23.65 4.32
CA VAL A 389 -1.00 22.70 3.93
C VAL A 389 -2.12 22.68 4.97
N THR A 390 -1.78 22.84 6.25
CA THR A 390 -2.75 22.95 7.35
C THR A 390 -2.16 23.70 8.54
N SER A 391 -3.00 24.04 9.52
CA SER A 391 -2.57 24.63 10.79
C SER A 391 -2.00 23.57 11.72
N GLU A 392 -1.31 23.98 12.79
CA GLU A 392 -0.86 23.06 13.84
C GLU A 392 -2.02 22.25 14.45
N GLU A 393 -3.18 22.86 14.60
CA GLU A 393 -4.38 22.19 15.10
C GLU A 393 -4.96 21.20 14.08
N GLY A 394 -4.99 21.58 12.80
CA GLY A 394 -5.36 20.68 11.70
C GLY A 394 -4.40 19.50 11.56
N ALA A 395 -3.10 19.70 11.78
CA ALA A 395 -2.08 18.65 11.76
C ALA A 395 -2.20 17.66 12.93
N LYS A 396 -2.83 18.05 14.05
CA LYS A 396 -3.13 17.17 15.18
C LYS A 396 -4.35 16.28 14.93
N THR A 397 -5.32 16.77 14.15
CA THR A 397 -6.57 16.04 13.86
C THR A 397 -6.52 15.24 12.57
N THR A 398 -5.77 15.68 11.57
CA THR A 398 -5.67 15.06 10.25
C THR A 398 -4.22 14.89 9.83
N THR A 399 -3.88 13.69 9.35
CA THR A 399 -2.54 13.42 8.80
C THR A 399 -2.46 13.85 7.33
N PHE A 400 -1.56 14.79 7.04
CA PHE A 400 -1.16 15.17 5.70
C PHE A 400 0.22 14.58 5.41
N GLY A 401 0.25 13.54 4.58
CA GLY A 401 1.47 12.79 4.33
C GLY A 401 2.41 13.51 3.36
N VAL A 402 3.68 13.66 3.75
CA VAL A 402 4.74 14.02 2.81
C VAL A 402 5.14 12.76 2.06
N SER A 403 5.21 12.79 0.73
CA SER A 403 5.69 11.63 -0.02
C SER A 403 7.16 11.32 0.30
N ILE A 404 7.57 10.05 0.21
CA ILE A 404 8.98 9.65 0.46
C ILE A 404 9.95 10.44 -0.42
N LEU A 405 9.53 10.72 -1.66
CA LEU A 405 10.33 11.48 -2.61
C LEU A 405 10.44 12.95 -2.20
N GLY A 406 9.33 13.56 -1.79
CA GLY A 406 9.30 14.92 -1.25
C GLY A 406 10.14 15.05 0.04
N GLU A 407 10.04 14.08 0.95
CA GLU A 407 10.82 14.06 2.18
C GLU A 407 12.33 13.91 1.90
N ALA A 408 12.71 13.04 0.96
CA ALA A 408 14.09 12.85 0.57
C ALA A 408 14.71 14.14 -0.02
N PHE A 409 13.94 14.85 -0.86
CA PHE A 409 14.35 16.15 -1.39
C PHE A 409 14.43 17.22 -0.30
N MET A 410 13.41 17.31 0.57
CA MET A 410 13.37 18.26 1.68
C MET A 410 14.57 18.12 2.63
N ASN A 411 15.12 16.91 2.77
CA ASN A 411 16.29 16.68 3.62
C ASN A 411 17.63 16.93 2.94
N PHE A 412 17.82 16.44 1.71
CA PHE A 412 19.14 16.41 1.06
C PHE A 412 19.12 16.72 -0.45
N GLY A 413 18.04 17.32 -0.95
CA GLY A 413 17.87 17.65 -2.37
C GLY A 413 17.94 16.43 -3.29
N TRP A 414 18.54 16.61 -4.46
CA TRP A 414 18.73 15.56 -5.47
C TRP A 414 19.45 14.32 -4.94
N ALA A 415 20.51 14.52 -4.14
CA ALA A 415 21.28 13.44 -3.55
C ALA A 415 20.41 12.60 -2.60
N GLY A 416 19.54 13.25 -1.83
CA GLY A 416 18.56 12.59 -0.98
C GLY A 416 17.63 11.68 -1.77
N VAL A 417 17.03 12.21 -2.84
CA VAL A 417 16.12 11.43 -3.70
C VAL A 417 16.80 10.17 -4.24
N VAL A 418 18.00 10.29 -4.81
CA VAL A 418 18.73 9.12 -5.34
C VAL A 418 19.07 8.14 -4.23
N LEU A 419 19.66 8.61 -3.12
CA LEU A 419 20.17 7.74 -2.06
C LEU A 419 19.03 7.03 -1.30
N ILE A 420 18.01 7.77 -0.86
CA ILE A 420 16.90 7.22 -0.07
C ILE A 420 16.08 6.24 -0.90
N MET A 421 15.78 6.58 -2.17
CA MET A 421 15.02 5.68 -3.05
C MET A 421 15.84 4.43 -3.40
N LEU A 422 17.16 4.55 -3.61
CA LEU A 422 18.05 3.39 -3.80
C LEU A 422 18.02 2.46 -2.57
N LEU A 423 18.17 3.00 -1.36
CA LEU A 423 18.12 2.25 -0.11
C LEU A 423 16.77 1.57 0.10
N GLN A 424 15.68 2.27 -0.18
CA GLN A 424 14.33 1.71 -0.17
C GLN A 424 14.21 0.52 -1.13
N GLY A 425 14.76 0.65 -2.34
CA GLY A 425 14.77 -0.42 -3.34
C GLY A 425 15.50 -1.66 -2.84
N ILE A 426 16.67 -1.47 -2.23
CA ILE A 426 17.47 -2.54 -1.61
C ILE A 426 16.66 -3.22 -0.49
N LEU A 427 16.02 -2.44 0.39
CA LEU A 427 15.24 -2.99 1.50
C LEU A 427 14.03 -3.79 1.01
N ILE A 428 13.28 -3.27 0.04
CA ILE A 428 12.16 -3.98 -0.59
C ILE A 428 12.66 -5.27 -1.25
N GLY A 429 13.84 -5.23 -1.90
CA GLY A 429 14.50 -6.40 -2.48
C GLY A 429 14.83 -7.46 -1.43
N ALA A 430 15.39 -7.05 -0.29
CA ALA A 430 15.70 -7.92 0.84
C ALA A 430 14.44 -8.56 1.42
N MET A 431 13.38 -7.79 1.65
CA MET A 431 12.12 -8.30 2.18
C MET A 431 11.42 -9.25 1.21
N GLN A 432 11.41 -8.92 -0.09
CA GLN A 432 10.89 -9.80 -1.12
C GLN A 432 11.66 -11.13 -1.15
N HIS A 433 12.99 -11.09 -0.99
CA HIS A 433 13.79 -12.31 -0.92
C HIS A 433 13.46 -13.13 0.33
N SER A 434 13.40 -12.49 1.51
CA SER A 434 13.19 -13.15 2.79
C SER A 434 11.79 -13.75 2.92
N PHE A 435 10.74 -13.01 2.55
CA PHE A 435 9.35 -13.40 2.83
C PHE A 435 8.48 -13.58 1.59
N GLY A 436 8.68 -12.79 0.53
CA GLY A 436 7.79 -12.81 -0.65
C GLY A 436 8.13 -13.86 -1.71
N GLY A 437 9.32 -14.43 -1.64
CA GLY A 437 9.80 -15.43 -2.58
C GLY A 437 9.08 -16.78 -2.47
N LYS A 438 9.17 -17.59 -3.53
CA LYS A 438 8.58 -18.95 -3.57
C LYS A 438 9.09 -19.86 -2.44
N VAL A 439 10.37 -19.71 -2.08
CA VAL A 439 11.04 -20.53 -1.05
C VAL A 439 10.49 -20.24 0.35
N SER A 440 10.02 -19.02 0.60
CA SER A 440 9.43 -18.61 1.89
C SER A 440 8.10 -19.32 2.16
N GLY A 441 7.42 -19.82 1.12
CA GLY A 441 6.15 -20.51 1.24
C GLY A 441 4.96 -19.59 1.52
N PRO A 442 3.74 -20.14 1.59
CA PRO A 442 2.50 -19.36 1.72
C PRO A 442 2.42 -18.55 3.03
N GLY A 443 3.03 -19.03 4.12
CA GLY A 443 3.06 -18.29 5.38
C GLY A 443 3.95 -17.05 5.30
N GLY A 444 5.14 -17.18 4.71
CA GLY A 444 6.04 -16.04 4.49
C GLY A 444 5.41 -15.00 3.57
N GLN A 445 4.78 -15.47 2.48
CA GLN A 445 4.07 -14.60 1.54
C GLN A 445 2.89 -13.87 2.21
N ALA A 446 2.14 -14.54 3.09
CA ALA A 446 1.03 -13.93 3.81
C ALA A 446 1.49 -12.82 4.78
N VAL A 447 2.58 -13.05 5.52
CA VAL A 447 3.18 -12.02 6.39
C VAL A 447 3.67 -10.84 5.57
N PHE A 448 4.35 -11.09 4.45
CA PHE A 448 4.83 -10.01 3.60
C PHE A 448 3.71 -9.20 2.96
N LEU A 449 2.63 -9.86 2.53
CA LEU A 449 1.45 -9.18 1.96
C LEU A 449 0.78 -8.23 2.93
N CYS A 450 0.60 -8.65 4.19
CA CYS A 450 0.07 -7.80 5.25
C CYS A 450 0.93 -6.54 5.41
N PHE A 451 2.25 -6.70 5.37
CA PHE A 451 3.17 -5.58 5.45
C PHE A 451 3.21 -4.73 4.17
N PHE A 452 3.12 -5.35 3.01
CA PHE A 452 3.26 -4.70 1.71
C PHE A 452 2.21 -3.60 1.48
N VAL A 453 1.04 -3.69 2.12
CA VAL A 453 0.05 -2.60 2.04
C VAL A 453 0.49 -1.35 2.79
N TYR A 454 1.18 -1.50 3.93
CA TYR A 454 1.79 -0.35 4.61
C TYR A 454 2.84 0.32 3.74
N PHE A 455 3.56 -0.44 2.92
CA PHE A 455 4.45 0.14 1.94
C PHE A 455 3.69 0.96 0.88
N LEU A 456 2.58 0.46 0.36
CA LEU A 456 1.78 1.19 -0.63
C LEU A 456 1.20 2.49 -0.05
N ASN A 457 0.66 2.45 1.16
CA ASN A 457 0.16 3.64 1.85
C ASN A 457 1.31 4.59 2.23
N GLY A 458 2.48 4.04 2.55
CA GLY A 458 3.68 4.78 2.90
C GLY A 458 4.30 5.58 1.74
N ILE A 459 3.94 5.33 0.48
CA ILE A 459 4.43 6.16 -0.64
C ILE A 459 4.04 7.63 -0.45
N GLY A 460 2.80 7.85 0.01
CA GLY A 460 2.23 9.15 0.33
C GLY A 460 2.38 9.56 1.79
N SER A 461 3.37 9.03 2.49
CA SER A 461 3.61 9.33 3.90
C SER A 461 5.11 9.36 4.19
N SER A 462 5.47 9.90 5.35
CA SER A 462 6.86 9.92 5.78
C SER A 462 7.50 8.52 5.85
N ALA A 463 8.80 8.49 5.64
CA ALA A 463 9.62 7.29 5.78
C ALA A 463 9.42 6.66 7.16
N GLU A 464 9.26 7.50 8.17
CA GLU A 464 9.05 7.07 9.53
C GLU A 464 7.83 6.15 9.71
N ILE A 465 6.68 6.53 9.12
CA ILE A 465 5.46 5.73 9.16
C ILE A 465 5.63 4.45 8.32
N MET A 466 6.31 4.58 7.18
CA MET A 466 6.57 3.47 6.28
C MET A 466 7.49 2.41 6.90
N PHE A 467 8.56 2.82 7.58
CA PHE A 467 9.62 1.92 8.06
C PHE A 467 9.63 1.69 9.59
N GLY A 468 9.01 2.55 10.40
CA GLY A 468 9.09 2.52 11.86
C GLY A 468 8.48 1.27 12.52
N GLY A 469 7.58 0.58 11.82
CA GLY A 469 6.91 -0.64 12.31
C GLY A 469 7.27 -1.93 11.57
N ILE A 470 8.16 -1.89 10.56
CA ILE A 470 8.38 -3.05 9.68
C ILE A 470 8.84 -4.27 10.45
N LEU A 471 9.92 -4.09 11.20
CA LEU A 471 10.62 -5.20 11.82
C LEU A 471 9.72 -5.88 12.86
N GLN A 472 8.98 -5.08 13.64
CA GLN A 472 8.03 -5.56 14.64
C GLN A 472 6.91 -6.36 14.00
N ASN A 473 6.27 -5.84 12.93
CA ASN A 473 5.18 -6.52 12.25
C ASN A 473 5.63 -7.80 11.53
N LEU A 474 6.78 -7.78 10.84
CA LEU A 474 7.32 -8.95 10.16
C LEU A 474 7.73 -10.04 11.15
N ILE A 475 8.46 -9.68 12.21
CA ILE A 475 8.90 -10.64 13.23
C ILE A 475 7.68 -11.21 13.96
N LEU A 476 6.76 -10.37 14.43
CA LEU A 476 5.58 -10.86 15.14
C LEU A 476 4.71 -11.75 14.22
N GLY A 477 4.44 -11.33 12.99
CA GLY A 477 3.70 -12.13 12.02
C GLY A 477 4.39 -13.47 11.72
N TYR A 478 5.73 -13.48 11.62
CA TYR A 478 6.51 -14.70 11.48
C TYR A 478 6.36 -15.61 12.70
N LEU A 479 6.54 -15.08 13.91
CA LEU A 479 6.43 -15.82 15.17
C LEU A 479 5.02 -16.41 15.35
N LEU A 480 3.99 -15.62 15.05
CA LEU A 480 2.58 -16.06 15.13
C LEU A 480 2.25 -17.17 14.13
N LEU A 481 2.99 -17.33 13.04
CA LEU A 481 2.78 -18.43 12.09
C LEU A 481 3.72 -19.62 12.31
N LEU A 482 4.71 -19.52 13.20
CA LEU A 482 5.64 -20.62 13.47
C LEU A 482 4.93 -21.88 13.97
N TRP A 483 3.89 -21.74 14.81
CA TRP A 483 3.13 -22.90 15.29
C TRP A 483 2.36 -23.59 14.17
N ALA A 484 1.93 -22.84 13.15
CA ALA A 484 1.22 -23.33 11.96
C ALA A 484 2.16 -23.92 10.90
N ARG A 485 3.48 -23.78 11.06
CA ARG A 485 4.49 -24.33 10.17
C ARG A 485 4.42 -25.85 10.09
N GLN A 486 4.53 -26.38 8.87
CA GLN A 486 4.71 -27.80 8.62
C GLN A 486 6.14 -28.19 9.01
N LYS A 487 6.29 -29.12 9.96
CA LYS A 487 7.60 -29.70 10.29
C LYS A 487 8.10 -30.53 9.09
N PRO A 488 9.40 -30.50 8.77
CA PRO A 488 9.96 -31.36 7.72
C PRO A 488 9.68 -32.83 8.07
N SER A 489 9.19 -33.60 7.09
CA SER A 489 8.95 -35.03 7.27
C SER A 489 10.28 -35.76 7.48
N LYS A 490 10.39 -36.56 8.53
CA LYS A 490 11.57 -37.42 8.80
C LYS A 490 11.84 -38.44 7.68
N SER A 491 10.88 -38.69 6.77
CA SER A 491 10.98 -39.73 5.73
C SER A 491 11.89 -39.41 4.53
N THR A 492 12.40 -38.17 4.40
CA THR A 492 13.29 -37.81 3.28
C THR A 492 14.78 -37.99 3.61
N VAL A 493 15.15 -38.12 4.88
CA VAL A 493 16.56 -38.29 5.29
C VAL A 493 17.05 -39.73 5.07
N THR A 494 16.15 -40.72 5.06
CA THR A 494 16.54 -42.12 4.87
C THR A 494 16.83 -42.49 3.42
N ARG A 495 16.34 -41.72 2.43
CA ARG A 495 16.48 -42.08 1.01
C ARG A 495 17.78 -41.58 0.35
N THR A 496 18.51 -40.68 1.00
CA THR A 496 19.84 -40.22 0.56
C THR A 496 20.99 -41.05 1.13
N ARG A 497 20.74 -41.97 2.07
CA ARG A 497 21.77 -42.86 2.63
C ARG A 497 21.88 -44.23 1.95
N THR A 498 20.94 -44.60 1.08
CA THR A 498 20.93 -45.91 0.39
C THR A 498 21.36 -45.85 -1.08
N LEU A 499 21.87 -44.71 -1.55
CA LEU A 499 22.51 -44.59 -2.87
C LEU A 499 23.96 -44.14 -2.69
N SER A 500 24.74 -44.95 -1.97
CA SER A 500 26.16 -45.11 -2.24
C SER A 500 26.27 -46.31 -3.17
N PRO A 501 26.71 -46.18 -4.43
CA PRO A 501 27.25 -47.32 -5.14
C PRO A 501 28.55 -47.71 -4.44
N ALA A 502 28.65 -48.97 -4.08
CA ALA A 502 29.92 -49.63 -3.85
C ALA A 502 30.69 -49.74 -5.18
N ALA A 503 32.02 -49.73 -5.06
CA ALA A 503 33.05 -49.97 -6.08
C ALA A 503 33.29 -48.84 -7.09
#